data_AF-A0A8J8AP64-F1
#
_entry.id   AF-A0A8J8AP64-F1
#
_cell.length_a   1.000
_cell.length_b   1.000
_cell.length_c   1.000
_cell.angle_alpha   90.00
_cell.angle_beta   90.00
_cell.angle_gamma   90.00
#
_symmetry.space_group_name_H-M   'P 1'
#
loop_
_entity.id
_entity.type
_entity.pdbx_description
1 polymer ?
#
loop_
_entity_poly.entity_id
_entity_poly.type
_entity_poly.pdbx_seq_one_letter_code
_entity_poly.pdbx_strand_id
1 'polypeptide(L)'
;MMLITTSHRPTRRTRSFGHDLERVFPNSTYLTRGKKTIQDLLMEAYDRGYERLLIINVWKGNPLKMTFIKVSPDDWGYLGYLYLHGIKLQREIGFRNIRPIREEMPFIVTTAKRVGLDHIAFAQAFAELTNGKFIPRGDKSLTYIADKYNTDVLGVIERHPRGMAINFYRLDITKERPVGPLISVKIWIMEDGRRWDYKEALGIKVKRRERE
;
A
#
# COMPACT_ATOMS: atom_id res chain seq x y z
N MET A 1 -11.68 -0.98 -8.06
CA MET A 1 -10.54 -1.07 -7.09
C MET A 1 -9.94 -2.50 -7.07
N MET A 2 -9.25 -3.04 -6.04
CA MET A 2 -8.17 -4.06 -6.27
C MET A 2 -8.38 -5.48 -5.71
N LEU A 3 -7.86 -6.50 -6.42
CA LEU A 3 -7.68 -7.86 -5.92
C LEU A 3 -6.33 -7.96 -5.19
N ILE A 4 -6.34 -8.42 -3.94
CA ILE A 4 -5.14 -8.55 -3.10
C ILE A 4 -4.81 -10.03 -2.94
N THR A 5 -3.56 -10.39 -3.13
CA THR A 5 -3.09 -11.76 -2.92
C THR A 5 -1.65 -11.78 -2.48
N THR A 6 -1.11 -12.97 -2.24
CA THR A 6 0.28 -13.18 -1.87
C THR A 6 1.06 -13.90 -2.97
N SER A 7 2.37 -14.00 -2.79
CA SER A 7 3.18 -15.02 -3.47
C SER A 7 2.74 -16.42 -3.04
N HIS A 8 3.20 -17.44 -3.78
CA HIS A 8 3.04 -18.85 -3.40
C HIS A 8 3.65 -19.11 -2.01
N ARG A 9 3.06 -20.06 -1.28
CA ARG A 9 3.49 -20.49 0.07
C ARG A 9 3.71 -19.33 1.06
N PRO A 10 2.72 -18.45 1.28
CA PRO A 10 2.88 -17.29 2.15
C PRO A 10 2.97 -17.70 3.63
N THR A 11 3.54 -16.82 4.46
CA THR A 11 3.53 -16.98 5.92
C THR A 11 2.20 -16.50 6.52
N ARG A 12 1.88 -16.92 7.75
CA ARG A 12 0.69 -16.44 8.48
C ARG A 12 0.67 -14.92 8.63
N ARG A 13 1.85 -14.31 8.88
CA ARG A 13 2.00 -12.85 8.97
C ARG A 13 1.64 -12.17 7.65
N THR A 14 2.07 -12.73 6.52
CA THR A 14 1.77 -12.17 5.19
C THR A 14 0.29 -12.28 4.83
N ARG A 15 -0.36 -13.41 5.15
CA ARG A 15 -1.81 -13.54 5.00
C ARG A 15 -2.56 -12.51 5.85
N SER A 16 -2.14 -12.33 7.11
CA SER A 16 -2.70 -11.32 8.00
C SER A 16 -2.55 -9.91 7.41
N PHE A 17 -1.39 -9.61 6.85
CA PHE A 17 -1.14 -8.31 6.23
C PHE A 17 -2.05 -8.09 5.01
N GLY A 18 -2.27 -9.12 4.17
CA GLY A 18 -3.22 -9.05 3.06
C GLY A 18 -4.65 -8.74 3.50
N HIS A 19 -5.13 -9.37 4.58
CA HIS A 19 -6.45 -9.05 5.16
C HIS A 19 -6.50 -7.66 5.80
N ASP A 20 -5.41 -7.21 6.42
CA ASP A 20 -5.34 -5.86 6.96
C ASP A 20 -5.43 -4.80 5.84
N LEU A 21 -4.84 -5.08 4.66
CA LEU A 21 -4.97 -4.23 3.48
C LEU A 21 -6.38 -4.25 2.88
N GLU A 22 -7.02 -5.41 2.81
CA GLU A 22 -8.43 -5.55 2.40
C GLU A 22 -9.36 -4.65 3.24
N ARG A 23 -9.01 -4.40 4.50
CA ARG A 23 -9.81 -3.58 5.41
C ARG A 23 -9.65 -2.06 5.21
N VAL A 24 -8.65 -1.62 4.46
CA VAL A 24 -8.36 -0.19 4.28
C VAL A 24 -8.39 0.25 2.84
N PHE A 25 -8.35 -0.67 1.89
CA PHE A 25 -8.66 -0.34 0.51
C PHE A 25 -10.18 -0.52 0.29
N PRO A 26 -10.90 0.51 -0.20
CA PRO A 26 -12.36 0.45 -0.42
C PRO A 26 -12.86 -0.34 -1.64
N ASN A 27 -13.72 -1.34 -1.46
CA ASN A 27 -14.11 -2.30 -2.52
C ASN A 27 -12.93 -3.19 -2.97
N SER A 28 -12.16 -3.70 -2.01
CA SER A 28 -11.06 -4.66 -2.23
C SER A 28 -11.38 -6.03 -1.69
N THR A 29 -10.75 -7.06 -2.24
CA THR A 29 -10.85 -8.42 -1.69
C THR A 29 -9.49 -9.08 -1.58
N TYR A 30 -9.24 -9.72 -0.43
CA TYR A 30 -8.11 -10.63 -0.30
C TYR A 30 -8.48 -12.04 -0.80
N LEU A 31 -7.68 -12.56 -1.72
CA LEU A 31 -7.82 -13.90 -2.28
C LEU A 31 -6.62 -14.77 -1.89
N THR A 32 -6.91 -15.97 -1.38
CA THR A 32 -5.87 -16.96 -1.13
C THR A 32 -5.23 -17.40 -2.44
N ARG A 33 -3.90 -17.25 -2.54
CA ARG A 33 -3.14 -17.51 -3.76
C ARG A 33 -3.28 -18.94 -4.32
N GLY A 34 -3.21 -19.96 -3.47
CA GLY A 34 -3.24 -21.36 -3.90
C GLY A 34 -2.16 -21.69 -4.94
N LYS A 35 -2.54 -22.41 -6.00
CA LYS A 35 -1.68 -22.74 -7.16
C LYS A 35 -1.82 -21.74 -8.32
N LYS A 36 -2.64 -20.69 -8.18
CA LYS A 36 -2.95 -19.75 -9.26
C LYS A 36 -1.68 -19.08 -9.80
N THR A 37 -1.55 -19.06 -11.12
CA THR A 37 -0.53 -18.31 -11.86
C THR A 37 -0.82 -16.80 -11.78
N ILE A 38 0.02 -15.97 -12.39
CA ILE A 38 -0.29 -14.54 -12.50
C ILE A 38 -1.45 -14.33 -13.48
N GLN A 39 -1.49 -15.07 -14.61
CA GLN A 39 -2.60 -15.00 -15.55
C GLN A 39 -3.93 -15.38 -14.91
N ASP A 40 -3.98 -16.46 -14.12
CA ASP A 40 -5.20 -16.87 -13.42
C ASP A 40 -5.72 -15.77 -12.49
N LEU A 41 -4.81 -15.06 -11.82
CA LEU A 41 -5.17 -13.96 -10.93
C LEU A 41 -5.63 -12.72 -11.67
N LEU A 42 -5.05 -12.43 -12.84
CA LEU A 42 -5.46 -11.32 -13.69
C LEU A 42 -6.85 -11.54 -14.26
N MET A 43 -7.13 -12.75 -14.77
CA MET A 43 -8.47 -13.13 -15.23
C MET A 43 -9.49 -13.03 -14.08
N GLU A 44 -9.19 -13.62 -12.92
CA GLU A 44 -10.06 -13.51 -11.74
C GLU A 44 -10.26 -12.07 -11.28
N ALA A 45 -9.23 -11.22 -11.36
CA ALA A 45 -9.36 -9.81 -11.02
C ALA A 45 -10.28 -9.09 -12.01
N TYR A 46 -10.09 -9.34 -13.30
CA TYR A 46 -10.89 -8.76 -14.39
C TYR A 46 -12.35 -9.19 -14.30
N ASP A 47 -12.63 -10.49 -14.14
CA ASP A 47 -13.98 -11.05 -14.03
C ASP A 47 -14.76 -10.46 -12.85
N ARG A 48 -14.06 -10.05 -11.79
CA ARG A 48 -14.63 -9.40 -10.61
C ARG A 48 -14.67 -7.87 -10.71
N GLY A 49 -14.29 -7.29 -11.84
CA GLY A 49 -14.30 -5.84 -12.06
C GLY A 49 -13.21 -5.08 -11.31
N TYR A 50 -12.10 -5.75 -10.94
CA TYR A 50 -10.97 -5.08 -10.30
C TYR A 50 -10.00 -4.49 -11.33
N GLU A 51 -9.53 -3.27 -11.08
CA GLU A 51 -8.63 -2.53 -11.98
C GLU A 51 -7.15 -2.72 -11.63
N ARG A 52 -6.88 -3.32 -10.48
CA ARG A 52 -5.55 -3.52 -9.93
C ARG A 52 -5.44 -4.90 -9.29
N LEU A 53 -4.27 -5.51 -9.46
CA LEU A 53 -3.85 -6.71 -8.76
C LEU A 53 -2.66 -6.36 -7.89
N LEU A 54 -2.76 -6.66 -6.59
CA LEU A 54 -1.70 -6.48 -5.62
C LEU A 54 -1.17 -7.84 -5.16
N ILE A 55 0.12 -8.10 -5.41
CA ILE A 55 0.81 -9.31 -4.94
C ILE A 55 1.81 -8.95 -3.83
N ILE A 56 1.62 -9.57 -2.65
CA ILE A 56 2.51 -9.42 -1.51
C ILE A 56 3.53 -10.57 -1.47
N ASN A 57 4.82 -10.26 -1.61
CA ASN A 57 5.89 -11.24 -1.53
C ASN A 57 6.45 -11.38 -0.11
N VAL A 58 6.97 -12.57 0.17
CA VAL A 58 7.56 -12.95 1.46
C VAL A 58 9.07 -13.09 1.34
N TRP A 59 9.78 -12.67 2.39
CA TRP A 59 11.20 -13.00 2.60
C TRP A 59 11.47 -13.29 4.07
N LYS A 60 12.15 -14.40 4.36
CA LYS A 60 12.53 -14.81 5.72
C LYS A 60 11.39 -14.64 6.74
N GLY A 61 10.20 -15.12 6.39
CA GLY A 61 9.02 -15.10 7.27
C GLY A 61 8.16 -13.82 7.21
N ASN A 62 8.67 -12.72 6.63
CA ASN A 62 8.02 -11.41 6.69
C ASN A 62 7.61 -10.88 5.30
N PRO A 63 6.56 -10.04 5.21
CA PRO A 63 6.27 -9.28 4.00
C PRO A 63 7.48 -8.41 3.61
N LEU A 64 7.93 -8.55 2.36
CA LEU A 64 9.10 -7.84 1.84
C LEU A 64 8.74 -6.88 0.72
N LYS A 65 7.82 -7.26 -0.16
CA LYS A 65 7.54 -6.51 -1.39
C LYS A 65 6.04 -6.49 -1.67
N MET A 66 5.55 -5.36 -2.14
CA MET A 66 4.22 -5.20 -2.73
C MET A 66 4.40 -4.92 -4.22
N THR A 67 3.77 -5.73 -5.06
CA THR A 67 3.80 -5.59 -6.53
C THR A 67 2.43 -5.20 -7.02
N PHE A 68 2.34 -4.08 -7.75
CA PHE A 68 1.10 -3.55 -8.29
C PHE A 68 1.06 -3.80 -9.80
N ILE A 69 -0.05 -4.34 -10.27
CA ILE A 69 -0.26 -4.70 -11.66
C ILE A 69 -1.59 -4.08 -12.10
N LYS A 70 -1.58 -3.41 -13.25
CA LYS A 70 -2.79 -2.95 -13.95
C LYS A 70 -3.55 -4.16 -14.45
N VAL A 71 -4.84 -4.24 -14.15
CA VAL A 71 -5.71 -5.29 -14.69
C VAL A 71 -6.41 -4.71 -15.90
N SER A 72 -6.25 -5.40 -17.03
CA SER A 72 -6.87 -5.07 -18.31
C SER A 72 -6.88 -6.36 -19.14
N PRO A 73 -7.93 -6.61 -19.94
CA PRO A 73 -8.02 -7.82 -20.75
C PRO A 73 -6.93 -7.87 -21.82
N ASP A 74 -6.59 -6.73 -22.41
CA ASP A 74 -5.67 -6.64 -23.55
C ASP A 74 -4.30 -6.03 -23.21
N ASP A 75 -4.19 -5.32 -22.09
CA ASP A 75 -3.03 -4.48 -21.76
C ASP A 75 -2.75 -4.45 -20.25
N TRP A 76 -2.59 -5.64 -19.65
CA TRP A 76 -2.13 -5.72 -18.27
C TRP A 76 -0.63 -5.42 -18.19
N GLY A 77 -0.18 -4.76 -17.11
CA GLY A 77 1.20 -4.31 -16.99
C GLY A 77 1.63 -4.06 -15.55
N TYR A 78 2.93 -4.17 -15.27
CA TYR A 78 3.46 -3.94 -13.93
C TYR A 78 3.58 -2.44 -13.67
N LEU A 79 2.75 -1.87 -12.80
CA LEU A 79 2.79 -0.44 -12.48
C LEU A 79 4.00 -0.06 -11.62
N GLY A 80 4.37 -0.95 -10.69
CA GLY A 80 5.51 -0.70 -9.82
C GLY A 80 5.56 -1.60 -8.59
N TYR A 81 6.61 -1.38 -7.80
CA TYR A 81 6.99 -2.20 -6.66
C TYR A 81 7.36 -1.35 -5.46
N LEU A 82 6.91 -1.77 -4.28
CA LEU A 82 7.36 -1.23 -3.00
C LEU A 82 8.14 -2.30 -2.26
N TYR A 83 9.40 -2.02 -1.93
CA TYR A 83 10.17 -2.81 -0.98
C TYR A 83 9.97 -2.27 0.43
N LEU A 84 9.76 -3.17 1.37
CA LEU A 84 9.37 -2.85 2.73
C LEU A 84 10.55 -3.04 3.68
N HIS A 85 10.67 -2.13 4.64
CA HIS A 85 11.49 -2.33 5.83
C HIS A 85 10.80 -3.22 6.87
N GLY A 86 9.48 -3.17 6.90
CA GLY A 86 8.66 -3.92 7.84
C GLY A 86 7.24 -3.40 7.87
N ILE A 87 6.39 -4.14 8.57
CA ILE A 87 4.96 -3.81 8.74
C ILE A 87 4.56 -4.01 10.19
N LYS A 88 3.62 -3.19 10.69
CA LYS A 88 2.84 -3.47 11.90
C LYS A 88 1.40 -3.77 11.52
N LEU A 89 0.91 -4.92 11.93
CA LEU A 89 -0.47 -5.35 11.67
C LEU A 89 -1.46 -4.56 12.53
N GLN A 90 -2.71 -4.45 12.08
CA GLN A 90 -3.77 -3.72 12.80
C GLN A 90 -3.91 -4.21 14.25
N ARG A 91 -3.85 -5.53 14.45
CA ARG A 91 -3.91 -6.14 15.79
C ARG A 91 -2.76 -5.79 16.72
N GLU A 92 -1.60 -5.41 16.16
CA GLU A 92 -0.39 -5.03 16.90
C GLU A 92 -0.43 -3.56 17.33
N ILE A 93 -1.32 -2.77 16.74
CA ILE A 93 -1.58 -1.37 17.11
C ILE A 93 -2.94 -1.18 17.80
N GLY A 94 -3.59 -2.29 18.18
CA GLY A 94 -4.78 -2.32 19.04
C GLY A 94 -6.12 -2.41 18.31
N PHE A 95 -6.13 -2.67 17.00
CA PHE A 95 -7.36 -2.83 16.24
C PHE A 95 -7.60 -4.28 15.84
N ARG A 96 -8.76 -4.82 16.22
CA ARG A 96 -9.17 -6.20 15.90
C ARG A 96 -10.55 -6.16 15.26
N ASN A 97 -10.83 -7.14 14.40
CA ASN A 97 -12.15 -7.34 13.77
C ASN A 97 -12.71 -6.14 13.00
N ILE A 98 -11.82 -5.30 12.45
CA ILE A 98 -12.23 -4.26 11.50
C ILE A 98 -12.85 -4.94 10.28
N ARG A 99 -14.04 -4.48 9.89
CA ARG A 99 -14.73 -4.97 8.69
C ARG A 99 -14.15 -4.31 7.43
N PRO A 100 -14.00 -5.06 6.32
CA PRO A 100 -13.68 -4.48 5.02
C PRO A 100 -14.70 -3.45 4.58
N ILE A 101 -14.24 -2.43 3.87
CA ILE A 101 -15.11 -1.45 3.21
C ILE A 101 -15.58 -2.11 1.90
N ARG A 102 -16.89 -2.30 1.76
CA ARG A 102 -17.49 -2.92 0.56
C ARG A 102 -18.16 -1.87 -0.34
N GLU A 103 -18.41 -0.70 0.22
CA GLU A 103 -18.96 0.46 -0.45
C GLU A 103 -17.95 1.04 -1.45
N GLU A 104 -18.46 1.53 -2.58
CA GLU A 104 -17.66 2.29 -3.52
C GLU A 104 -17.42 3.70 -2.97
N MET A 105 -16.17 4.01 -2.67
CA MET A 105 -15.74 5.35 -2.27
C MET A 105 -14.32 5.64 -2.76
N PRO A 106 -13.96 6.92 -2.98
CA PRO A 106 -12.61 7.27 -3.38
C PRO A 106 -11.59 6.87 -2.31
N PHE A 107 -10.52 6.18 -2.72
CA PHE A 107 -9.34 6.03 -1.87
C PHE A 107 -8.47 7.28 -1.98
N ILE A 108 -8.40 8.07 -0.92
CA ILE A 108 -7.63 9.31 -0.92
C ILE A 108 -6.27 9.07 -0.26
N VAL A 109 -5.22 9.48 -0.97
CA VAL A 109 -3.84 9.49 -0.45
C VAL A 109 -3.44 10.93 -0.17
N THR A 110 -2.87 11.18 1.01
CA THR A 110 -2.31 12.48 1.40
C THR A 110 -1.00 12.24 2.15
N THR A 111 -0.31 13.31 2.52
CA THR A 111 0.84 13.26 3.42
C THR A 111 0.49 13.71 4.83
N ALA A 112 1.38 13.45 5.79
CA ALA A 112 1.42 14.17 7.05
C ALA A 112 1.76 15.66 6.84
N LYS A 113 1.45 16.50 7.82
CA LYS A 113 1.84 17.92 7.77
C LYS A 113 3.38 18.04 7.79
N ARG A 114 3.90 19.06 7.09
CA ARG A 114 5.34 19.43 7.09
C ARG A 114 6.26 18.26 6.70
N VAL A 115 5.96 17.55 5.62
CA VAL A 115 6.86 16.51 5.04
C VAL A 115 7.74 17.09 3.93
N GLY A 116 8.81 16.38 3.57
CA GLY A 116 9.68 16.74 2.44
C GLY A 116 9.09 16.36 1.07
N LEU A 117 9.71 16.85 -0.01
CA LEU A 117 9.28 16.61 -1.40
C LEU A 117 9.17 15.13 -1.73
N ASP A 118 10.11 14.30 -1.27
CA ASP A 118 10.08 12.84 -1.49
C ASP A 118 8.79 12.19 -0.99
N HIS A 119 8.21 12.67 0.11
CA HIS A 119 6.96 12.11 0.64
C HIS A 119 5.77 12.50 -0.24
N ILE A 120 5.80 13.69 -0.84
CA ILE A 120 4.78 14.17 -1.77
C ILE A 120 4.87 13.35 -3.07
N ALA A 121 6.08 13.20 -3.62
CA ALA A 121 6.33 12.38 -4.80
C ALA A 121 5.89 10.92 -4.57
N PHE A 122 6.21 10.35 -3.40
CA PHE A 122 5.75 9.02 -3.05
C PHE A 122 4.24 8.94 -2.88
N ALA A 123 3.60 9.94 -2.26
CA ALA A 123 2.15 9.95 -2.10
C ALA A 123 1.42 9.97 -3.45
N GLN A 124 1.95 10.69 -4.44
CA GLN A 124 1.47 10.67 -5.81
C GLN A 124 1.65 9.29 -6.45
N ALA A 125 2.85 8.71 -6.37
CA ALA A 125 3.12 7.38 -6.90
C ALA A 125 2.25 6.31 -6.22
N PHE A 126 2.07 6.37 -4.90
CA PHE A 126 1.25 5.41 -4.17
C PHE A 126 -0.24 5.54 -4.52
N ALA A 127 -0.74 6.76 -4.76
CA ALA A 127 -2.08 6.97 -5.29
C ALA A 127 -2.24 6.29 -6.67
N GLU A 128 -1.29 6.51 -7.58
CA GLU A 128 -1.28 5.90 -8.91
C GLU A 128 -1.29 4.36 -8.86
N LEU A 129 -0.39 3.78 -8.05
CA LEU A 129 -0.26 2.33 -7.85
C LEU A 129 -1.56 1.69 -7.31
N THR A 130 -2.28 2.41 -6.46
CA THR A 130 -3.49 1.91 -5.77
C THR A 130 -4.80 2.25 -6.48
N ASN A 131 -4.74 3.00 -7.60
CA ASN A 131 -5.91 3.62 -8.22
C ASN A 131 -6.65 4.61 -7.27
N GLY A 132 -5.91 5.23 -6.36
CA GLY A 132 -6.39 6.29 -5.49
C GLY A 132 -6.15 7.68 -6.08
N LYS A 133 -6.56 8.71 -5.33
CA LYS A 133 -6.33 10.11 -5.68
C LYS A 133 -5.43 10.79 -4.66
N PHE A 134 -4.34 11.38 -5.13
CA PHE A 134 -3.48 12.18 -4.27
C PHE A 134 -4.08 13.57 -4.03
N ILE A 135 -4.18 13.95 -2.76
CA ILE A 135 -4.62 15.27 -2.32
C ILE A 135 -3.51 15.92 -1.48
N PRO A 136 -3.03 17.12 -1.84
CA PRO A 136 -2.05 17.84 -1.04
C PRO A 136 -2.58 18.17 0.36
N ARG A 137 -1.78 17.81 1.37
CA ARG A 137 -2.13 18.00 2.79
C ARG A 137 -2.31 19.47 3.17
N GLY A 138 -1.31 20.31 2.89
CA GLY A 138 -1.24 21.68 3.39
C GLY A 138 -1.49 21.74 4.91
N ASP A 139 -2.33 22.68 5.33
CA ASP A 139 -2.75 22.83 6.74
C ASP A 139 -4.10 22.19 7.07
N LYS A 140 -4.76 21.55 6.09
CA LYS A 140 -6.08 20.93 6.25
C LYS A 140 -6.04 19.80 7.29
N SER A 141 -7.14 19.58 8.01
CA SER A 141 -7.33 18.40 8.87
C SER A 141 -7.61 17.15 8.03
N LEU A 142 -7.46 15.94 8.61
CA LEU A 142 -7.78 14.70 7.86
C LEU A 142 -9.29 14.61 7.62
N THR A 143 -10.08 14.98 8.62
CA THR A 143 -11.54 15.08 8.54
C THR A 143 -11.99 16.01 7.42
N TYR A 144 -11.41 17.21 7.30
CA TYR A 144 -11.75 18.12 6.21
C TYR A 144 -11.49 17.52 4.82
N ILE A 145 -10.37 16.79 4.66
CA ILE A 145 -10.07 16.13 3.38
C ILE A 145 -11.10 15.01 3.12
N ALA A 146 -11.37 14.17 4.11
CA ALA A 146 -12.36 13.11 4.03
C ALA A 146 -13.75 13.64 3.65
N ASP A 147 -14.27 14.63 4.38
CA ASP A 147 -15.57 15.24 4.13
C ASP A 147 -15.66 15.83 2.72
N LYS A 148 -14.61 16.57 2.30
CA LYS A 148 -14.55 17.19 0.97
C LYS A 148 -14.58 16.17 -0.17
N TYR A 149 -14.02 14.98 0.03
CA TYR A 149 -13.92 13.94 -0.99
C TYR A 149 -14.86 12.75 -0.75
N ASN A 150 -15.79 12.89 0.20
CA ASN A 150 -16.79 11.88 0.56
C ASN A 150 -16.17 10.48 0.76
N THR A 151 -15.18 10.40 1.66
CA THR A 151 -14.51 9.13 2.00
C THR A 151 -14.27 9.02 3.49
N ASP A 152 -14.37 7.82 4.03
CA ASP A 152 -13.99 7.54 5.42
C ASP A 152 -12.56 7.00 5.54
N VAL A 153 -11.88 6.76 4.42
CA VAL A 153 -10.57 6.10 4.41
C VAL A 153 -9.49 6.92 3.71
N LEU A 154 -8.35 7.05 4.41
CA LEU A 154 -7.22 7.85 3.96
C LEU A 154 -5.93 7.06 4.10
N GLY A 155 -5.16 6.97 3.01
CA GLY A 155 -3.75 6.61 3.04
C GLY A 155 -2.91 7.85 3.35
N VAL A 156 -2.14 7.82 4.43
CA VAL A 156 -1.31 8.96 4.85
C VAL A 156 0.15 8.57 4.80
N ILE A 157 0.93 9.31 4.02
CA ILE A 157 2.38 9.17 3.95
C ILE A 157 3.03 9.98 5.06
N GLU A 158 3.67 9.29 5.99
CA GLU A 158 4.22 9.83 7.22
C GLU A 158 5.76 9.68 7.25
N ARG A 159 6.43 10.54 8.03
CA ARG A 159 7.87 10.40 8.29
C ARG A 159 8.11 9.12 9.09
N HIS A 160 9.19 8.40 8.77
CA HIS A 160 9.59 7.22 9.53
C HIS A 160 11.11 7.20 9.74
N PRO A 161 11.64 6.70 10.87
CA PRO A 161 13.10 6.69 11.12
C PRO A 161 13.93 5.95 10.05
N ARG A 162 13.29 5.08 9.26
CA ARG A 162 13.91 4.32 8.17
C ARG A 162 13.40 4.74 6.78
N GLY A 163 13.07 6.02 6.60
CA GLY A 163 12.54 6.55 5.35
C GLY A 163 11.13 7.11 5.55
N MET A 164 10.15 6.47 4.93
CA MET A 164 8.75 6.87 5.07
C MET A 164 7.86 5.68 5.41
N ALA A 165 6.66 5.98 5.89
CA ALA A 165 5.65 4.98 6.15
C ALA A 165 4.32 5.37 5.51
N ILE A 166 3.57 4.34 5.13
CA ILE A 166 2.15 4.46 4.81
C ILE A 166 1.39 4.06 6.06
N ASN A 167 0.45 4.89 6.46
CA ASN A 167 -0.50 4.59 7.51
C ASN A 167 -1.92 4.80 6.99
N PHE A 168 -2.91 4.14 7.59
CA PHE A 168 -4.29 4.21 7.14
C PHE A 168 -5.18 4.72 8.25
N TYR A 169 -6.02 5.70 7.93
CA TYR A 169 -7.03 6.24 8.81
C TYR A 169 -8.40 5.80 8.29
N ARG A 170 -9.24 5.29 9.20
CA ARG A 170 -10.64 4.92 8.99
C ARG A 170 -11.49 5.76 9.93
N LEU A 171 -12.01 6.87 9.44
CA LEU A 171 -12.68 7.90 10.24
C LEU A 171 -14.03 7.45 10.79
N ASP A 172 -14.61 6.43 10.16
CA ASP A 172 -15.78 5.68 10.63
C ASP A 172 -15.47 4.80 11.86
N ILE A 173 -14.19 4.48 12.11
CA ILE A 173 -13.74 3.68 13.26
C ILE A 173 -13.19 4.58 14.36
N THR A 174 -12.29 5.50 14.01
CA THR A 174 -11.70 6.46 14.95
C THR A 174 -11.17 7.68 14.21
N LYS A 175 -11.34 8.85 14.83
CA LYS A 175 -10.81 10.13 14.31
C LYS A 175 -9.47 10.53 14.93
N GLU A 176 -9.00 9.78 15.93
CA GLU A 176 -7.85 10.18 16.77
C GLU A 176 -6.52 9.63 16.26
N ARG A 177 -6.51 8.40 15.75
CA ARG A 177 -5.28 7.69 15.41
C ARG A 177 -5.48 6.78 14.19
N PRO A 178 -4.41 6.44 13.47
CA PRO A 178 -4.51 5.52 12.34
C PRO A 178 -4.85 4.11 12.81
N VAL A 179 -5.64 3.41 12.01
CA VAL A 179 -6.00 2.00 12.22
C VAL A 179 -4.99 1.03 11.62
N GLY A 180 -4.09 1.54 10.77
CA GLY A 180 -3.08 0.77 10.03
C GLY A 180 -3.68 -0.22 9.02
N PRO A 181 -2.88 -1.13 8.46
CA PRO A 181 -1.53 -1.51 8.90
C PRO A 181 -0.50 -0.40 8.66
N LEU A 182 0.52 -0.30 9.51
CA LEU A 182 1.65 0.58 9.25
C LEU A 182 2.63 -0.13 8.32
N ILE A 183 3.01 0.51 7.22
CA ILE A 183 3.92 -0.04 6.22
C ILE A 183 5.15 0.87 6.12
N SER A 184 6.32 0.39 6.56
CA SER A 184 7.57 1.13 6.37
C SER A 184 8.17 0.81 5.01
N VAL A 185 8.37 1.84 4.18
CA VAL A 185 8.84 1.72 2.79
C VAL A 185 10.33 2.00 2.73
N LYS A 186 11.06 1.10 2.07
CA LYS A 186 12.51 1.14 1.85
C LYS A 186 12.85 1.73 0.49
N ILE A 187 12.19 1.21 -0.56
CA ILE A 187 12.43 1.57 -1.96
C ILE A 187 11.08 1.53 -2.66
N TRP A 188 10.82 2.47 -3.57
CA TRP A 188 9.80 2.28 -4.60
C TRP A 188 10.41 2.38 -5.99
N ILE A 189 9.84 1.64 -6.93
CA ILE A 189 10.25 1.60 -8.34
C ILE A 189 8.97 1.54 -9.17
N MET A 190 8.80 2.48 -10.10
CA MET A 190 7.71 2.53 -11.07
C MET A 190 8.13 1.83 -12.37
N GLU A 191 7.16 1.50 -13.21
CA GLU A 191 7.39 0.88 -14.53
C GLU A 191 8.30 1.72 -15.43
N ASP A 192 8.08 3.04 -15.44
CA ASP A 192 8.85 4.03 -16.22
C ASP A 192 10.27 4.28 -15.69
N GLY A 193 10.71 3.52 -14.69
CA GLY A 193 12.04 3.63 -14.09
C GLY A 193 12.15 4.67 -12.97
N ARG A 194 11.09 5.46 -12.67
CA ARG A 194 11.09 6.35 -11.49
C ARG A 194 11.36 5.52 -10.24
N ARG A 195 12.43 5.86 -9.51
CA ARG A 195 12.87 5.12 -8.32
C ARG A 195 13.21 6.07 -7.19
N TRP A 196 13.01 5.60 -5.97
CA TRP A 196 13.59 6.19 -4.76
C TRP A 196 14.10 5.12 -3.82
N ASP A 197 15.25 5.37 -3.20
CA ASP A 197 15.89 4.49 -2.22
C ASP A 197 16.22 5.29 -0.94
N TYR A 198 15.73 4.83 0.20
CA TYR A 198 15.92 5.53 1.47
C TYR A 198 17.39 5.77 1.84
N LYS A 199 18.31 4.87 1.45
CA LYS A 199 19.73 5.05 1.77
C LYS A 199 20.34 6.15 0.93
N GLU A 200 19.98 6.19 -0.33
CA GLU A 200 20.42 7.21 -1.27
C GLU A 200 19.91 8.58 -0.84
N ALA A 201 18.61 8.68 -0.51
CA ALA A 201 17.99 9.91 -0.01
C ALA A 201 18.60 10.41 1.31
N LEU A 202 19.08 9.51 2.17
CA LEU A 202 19.73 9.86 3.44
C LEU A 202 21.26 9.92 3.35
N GLY A 203 21.86 9.77 2.16
CA GLY A 203 23.32 9.76 1.99
C GLY A 203 24.04 8.61 2.71
N ILE A 204 23.34 7.53 3.07
CA ILE A 204 23.88 6.39 3.80
C ILE A 204 24.76 5.56 2.85
N LYS A 205 26.08 5.71 2.95
CA LYS A 205 27.05 4.90 2.21
C LYS A 205 26.87 3.42 2.54
N VAL A 206 26.43 2.62 1.56
CA VAL A 206 26.51 1.15 1.66
C VAL A 206 27.94 0.76 1.32
N LYS A 207 28.71 0.24 2.28
CA LYS A 207 29.94 -0.50 1.93
C LYS A 207 29.53 -1.60 0.95
N ARG A 208 29.95 -1.50 -0.31
CA ARG A 208 29.87 -2.63 -1.24
C ARG A 208 30.57 -3.77 -0.52
N ARG A 209 29.84 -4.85 -0.20
CA ARG A 209 30.51 -6.11 0.10
C ARG A 209 31.13 -6.53 -1.22
N GLU A 210 32.44 -6.35 -1.33
CA GLU A 210 33.21 -7.04 -2.34
C GLU A 210 32.85 -8.53 -2.21
N ARG A 211 32.41 -9.12 -3.33
CA ARG A 211 32.19 -10.55 -3.39
C ARG A 211 33.57 -11.17 -3.43
N GLU A 212 34.00 -11.75 -2.32
CA GLU A 212 35.03 -12.79 -2.31
C GLU A 212 34.43 -14.08 -2.88
#